data_AF-W7BCL7-F1
#
_entry.id   AF-W7BCL7-F1
#
_cell.length_a   1.000
_cell.length_b   1.000
_cell.length_c   1.000
_cell.angle_alpha   90.00
_cell.angle_beta   90.00
_cell.angle_gamma   90.00
#
_symmetry.space_group_name_H-M   'P 1'
#
loop_
_entity.id
_entity.type
_entity.pdbx_description
1 polymer ?
#
loop_
_entity_poly.entity_id
_entity_poly.type
_entity_poly.pdbx_seq_one_letter_code
_entity_poly.pdbx_strand_id
1 'polypeptide(L)'
;MNTEKAGVYHVTYSVTDSDGNTTTKTIQVTILTNDAPVITTSDVYLKAGDTFNPLDGITASDLEDGDLTSSIQVVSSNVNMKSEGLYAVVYSVTDSDGNTTTVTRHVYVRTNDKPEIHVSDQTFKAGFAFDPMTIVSASDLEDGDVTKAVKITSNNVNPDVAGTYAITYSVTDSDNNTTTKTITVTVLTNEKPVITAADRTVKAHLAFDPMTGVSASDLEDGDISDNIK
;
A
#
# COMPACT_ATOMS: atom_id res chain seq x y z
N MET A 1 21.47 -33.84 -53.10
CA MET A 1 21.79 -33.22 -51.79
C MET A 1 20.52 -33.25 -50.96
N ASN A 2 20.58 -33.60 -49.67
CA ASN A 2 19.43 -33.52 -48.78
C ASN A 2 19.41 -32.11 -48.16
N THR A 3 18.39 -31.32 -48.47
CA THR A 3 18.23 -29.95 -47.94
C THR A 3 17.44 -29.91 -46.64
N GLU A 4 16.88 -31.04 -46.19
CA GLU A 4 16.01 -31.14 -45.01
C GLU A 4 16.79 -31.24 -43.68
N LYS A 5 18.13 -31.20 -43.71
CA LYS A 5 18.96 -31.26 -42.51
C LYS A 5 20.08 -30.24 -42.58
N ALA A 6 20.20 -29.44 -41.53
CA ALA A 6 21.35 -28.58 -41.33
C ALA A 6 22.66 -29.38 -41.32
N GLY A 7 23.72 -28.78 -41.86
CA GLY A 7 25.02 -29.42 -42.01
C GLY A 7 25.83 -28.88 -43.19
N VAL A 8 27.08 -29.34 -43.28
CA VAL A 8 27.99 -29.00 -44.37
C VAL A 8 28.00 -30.13 -45.40
N TYR A 9 27.61 -29.81 -46.62
CA TYR A 9 27.54 -30.74 -47.75
C TYR A 9 28.53 -30.34 -48.83
N HIS A 10 28.99 -31.31 -49.61
CA HIS A 10 29.91 -31.09 -50.73
C HIS A 10 29.24 -31.53 -52.03
N VAL A 11 29.29 -30.67 -53.05
CA VAL A 11 28.76 -30.96 -54.39
C VAL A 11 29.91 -30.94 -55.37
N THR A 12 30.15 -32.06 -56.05
CA THR A 12 31.22 -32.19 -57.05
C THR A 12 30.65 -32.14 -58.46
N TYR A 13 31.06 -31.14 -59.22
CA TYR A 13 30.83 -31.05 -60.66
C TYR A 13 31.95 -31.75 -61.40
N SER A 14 31.63 -32.43 -62.50
CA SER A 14 32.59 -33.09 -63.38
C SER A 14 32.24 -32.76 -64.82
N VAL A 15 33.24 -32.40 -65.63
CA VAL A 15 33.11 -32.25 -67.08
C VAL A 15 34.18 -33.09 -67.75
N THR A 16 33.78 -33.81 -68.80
CA THR A 16 34.66 -34.63 -69.62
C THR A 16 34.58 -34.11 -71.05
N ASP A 17 35.72 -33.84 -71.68
CA ASP A 17 35.78 -33.42 -73.09
C ASP A 17 35.64 -34.61 -74.06
N SER A 18 35.61 -34.33 -75.36
CA SER A 18 35.49 -35.37 -76.40
C SER A 18 36.68 -36.32 -76.46
N ASP A 19 37.83 -35.91 -75.92
CA ASP A 19 39.08 -36.69 -75.90
C ASP A 19 39.20 -37.51 -74.60
N GLY A 20 38.22 -37.42 -73.70
CA GLY A 20 38.15 -38.18 -72.45
C GLY A 20 38.83 -37.49 -71.25
N ASN A 21 39.34 -36.27 -71.40
CA ASN A 21 39.92 -35.54 -70.27
C ASN A 21 38.82 -35.07 -69.33
N THR A 22 38.95 -35.37 -68.04
CA THR A 22 37.96 -35.01 -67.03
C THR A 22 38.51 -33.98 -66.06
N THR A 23 37.74 -32.92 -65.80
CA THR A 23 38.01 -31.94 -64.74
C THR A 23 36.87 -31.97 -63.74
N THR A 24 37.20 -31.92 -62.45
CA THR A 24 36.21 -31.82 -61.37
C THR A 24 36.37 -30.54 -60.56
N LYS A 25 35.26 -30.04 -60.01
CA LYS A 25 35.25 -28.93 -59.04
C LYS A 25 34.26 -29.24 -57.94
N THR A 26 34.73 -29.23 -56.69
CA THR A 26 33.88 -29.39 -55.52
C THR A 26 33.55 -28.03 -54.93
N ILE A 27 32.27 -27.80 -54.64
CA ILE A 27 31.79 -26.65 -53.85
C ILE A 27 31.31 -27.15 -52.49
N GLN A 28 31.46 -26.31 -51.47
CA GLN A 28 30.85 -26.51 -50.16
C GLN A 28 29.50 -25.80 -50.12
N VAL A 29 28.47 -26.47 -49.60
CA VAL A 29 27.15 -25.90 -49.33
C VAL A 29 26.83 -26.13 -47.86
N THR A 30 26.66 -25.05 -47.10
CA THR A 30 26.24 -25.10 -45.70
C THR A 30 24.74 -24.86 -45.63
N ILE A 31 24.01 -25.74 -44.95
CA ILE A 31 22.59 -25.59 -44.61
C ILE A 31 22.52 -25.26 -43.12
N LEU A 32 21.96 -24.12 -42.76
CA LEU A 32 21.70 -23.72 -41.37
C LEU A 32 20.31 -24.21 -40.95
N THR A 33 19.98 -24.10 -39.67
CA THR A 33 18.59 -24.27 -39.24
C THR A 33 17.82 -22.96 -39.40
N ASN A 34 16.51 -23.00 -39.18
CA ASN A 34 15.59 -21.86 -39.32
C ASN A 34 14.64 -21.93 -38.12
N ASP A 35 15.24 -22.03 -36.93
CA ASP A 35 14.46 -22.09 -35.70
C ASP A 35 13.89 -20.70 -35.41
N ALA A 36 12.74 -20.65 -34.74
CA ALA A 36 12.18 -19.37 -34.33
C ALA A 36 12.85 -18.91 -33.02
N PRO A 37 13.01 -17.59 -32.81
CA PRO A 37 13.65 -17.08 -31.60
C PRO A 37 12.83 -17.40 -30.35
N VAL A 38 13.47 -17.47 -29.18
CA VAL A 38 12.81 -17.72 -27.89
C VAL A 38 12.87 -16.47 -27.03
N ILE A 39 11.72 -16.01 -26.53
CA ILE A 39 11.64 -14.92 -25.54
C ILE A 39 11.52 -15.52 -24.14
N THR A 40 12.39 -15.11 -23.21
CA THR A 40 12.33 -15.48 -21.80
C THR A 40 11.85 -14.30 -20.97
N THR A 41 10.77 -14.51 -20.19
CA THR A 41 10.19 -13.49 -19.31
C THR A 41 9.53 -14.13 -18.09
N SER A 42 9.19 -13.31 -17.09
CA SER A 42 8.45 -13.71 -15.90
C SER A 42 7.46 -12.63 -15.50
N ASP A 43 6.38 -13.03 -14.83
CA ASP A 43 5.37 -12.09 -14.32
C ASP A 43 5.96 -11.09 -13.32
N VAL A 44 5.36 -9.90 -13.26
CA VAL A 44 5.82 -8.79 -12.43
C VAL A 44 4.76 -8.44 -11.38
N TYR A 45 5.21 -8.14 -10.16
CA TYR A 45 4.37 -7.76 -9.05
C TYR A 45 4.82 -6.39 -8.54
N LEU A 46 3.93 -5.41 -8.59
CA LEU A 46 4.20 -4.02 -8.23
C LEU A 46 3.04 -3.48 -7.41
N LYS A 47 3.28 -2.35 -6.75
CA LYS A 47 2.22 -1.57 -6.12
C LYS A 47 1.87 -0.34 -6.94
N ALA A 48 0.66 0.16 -6.77
CA ALA A 48 0.21 1.36 -7.45
C ALA A 48 1.16 2.53 -7.13
N GLY A 49 1.60 3.24 -8.17
CA GLY A 49 2.58 4.33 -8.08
C GLY A 49 4.03 3.93 -8.36
N ASP A 50 4.37 2.64 -8.40
CA ASP A 50 5.71 2.18 -8.76
C ASP A 50 6.10 2.57 -10.20
N THR A 51 7.40 2.70 -10.44
CA THR A 51 7.93 2.84 -11.80
C THR A 51 7.96 1.48 -12.50
N PHE A 52 7.43 1.42 -13.72
CA PHE A 52 7.44 0.21 -14.54
C PHE A 52 8.08 0.48 -15.90
N ASN A 53 9.14 -0.27 -16.23
CA ASN A 53 9.72 -0.33 -17.57
C ASN A 53 9.41 -1.70 -18.20
N PRO A 54 8.65 -1.76 -19.31
CA PRO A 54 8.27 -3.01 -19.95
C PRO A 54 9.45 -3.91 -20.36
N LEU A 55 10.64 -3.36 -20.61
CA LEU A 55 11.80 -4.11 -21.08
C LEU A 55 12.71 -4.63 -19.95
N ASP A 56 12.39 -4.34 -18.68
CA ASP A 56 13.22 -4.81 -17.58
C ASP A 56 13.04 -6.32 -17.35
N GLY A 57 14.16 -7.06 -17.33
CA GLY A 57 14.18 -8.50 -17.03
C GLY A 57 13.61 -9.39 -18.13
N ILE A 58 13.56 -8.91 -19.38
CA ILE A 58 13.20 -9.72 -20.56
C ILE A 58 14.45 -9.97 -21.41
N THR A 59 14.57 -11.19 -21.95
CA THR A 59 15.64 -11.57 -22.87
C THR A 59 15.09 -12.35 -24.05
N ALA A 60 15.83 -12.36 -25.15
CA ALA A 60 15.52 -13.20 -26.30
C ALA A 60 16.79 -13.80 -26.89
N SER A 61 16.70 -15.04 -27.33
CA SER A 61 17.81 -15.74 -27.96
C SER A 61 17.32 -16.62 -29.09
N ASP A 62 18.12 -16.74 -30.13
CA ASP A 62 17.92 -17.61 -31.26
C ASP A 62 19.14 -18.53 -31.46
N LEU A 63 18.95 -19.71 -32.07
CA LEU A 63 20.01 -20.69 -32.24
C LEU A 63 21.05 -20.25 -33.30
N GLU A 64 20.61 -19.55 -34.35
CA GLU A 64 21.43 -19.10 -35.47
C GLU A 64 21.95 -17.68 -35.24
N ASP A 65 21.08 -16.80 -34.74
CA ASP A 65 21.37 -15.38 -34.59
C ASP A 65 21.95 -14.99 -33.21
N GLY A 66 21.83 -15.87 -32.21
CA GLY A 66 22.34 -15.63 -30.86
C GLY A 66 21.45 -14.69 -30.03
N ASP A 67 22.04 -13.72 -29.33
CA ASP A 67 21.29 -12.82 -28.44
C ASP A 67 20.52 -11.77 -29.24
N LEU A 68 19.19 -11.81 -29.12
CA LEU A 68 18.25 -10.90 -29.78
C LEU A 68 17.53 -9.98 -28.78
N THR A 69 18.02 -9.87 -27.54
CA THR A 69 17.36 -9.11 -26.47
C THR A 69 17.10 -7.64 -26.86
N SER A 70 18.03 -7.01 -27.60
CA SER A 70 17.87 -5.62 -28.08
C SER A 70 16.85 -5.47 -29.22
N SER A 71 16.46 -6.57 -29.86
CA SER A 71 15.49 -6.61 -30.96
C SER A 71 14.05 -6.84 -30.47
N ILE A 72 13.85 -7.07 -29.18
CA ILE A 72 12.52 -7.23 -28.58
C ILE A 72 11.70 -5.94 -28.75
N GLN A 73 10.47 -6.10 -29.23
CA GLN A 73 9.51 -5.02 -29.39
C GLN A 73 8.32 -5.21 -28.46
N VAL A 74 7.81 -4.12 -27.89
CA VAL A 74 6.51 -4.11 -27.21
C VAL A 74 5.42 -3.91 -28.27
N VAL A 75 4.64 -4.95 -28.52
CA VAL A 75 3.54 -4.94 -29.50
C VAL A 75 2.32 -4.22 -28.94
N SER A 76 2.00 -4.49 -27.67
CA SER A 76 0.91 -3.83 -26.96
C SER A 76 1.13 -3.87 -25.45
N SER A 77 0.55 -2.90 -24.75
CA SER A 77 0.55 -2.83 -23.30
C SER A 77 -0.73 -2.13 -22.84
N ASN A 78 -1.39 -2.70 -21.83
CA ASN A 78 -2.52 -2.06 -21.15
C ASN A 78 -2.22 -1.74 -19.68
N VAL A 79 -0.95 -1.78 -19.28
CA VAL A 79 -0.53 -1.61 -17.88
C VAL A 79 -0.92 -0.23 -17.37
N ASN A 80 -1.63 -0.20 -16.24
CA ASN A 80 -1.97 1.03 -15.53
C ASN A 80 -1.41 0.99 -14.11
N MET A 81 -0.34 1.75 -13.87
CA MET A 81 0.31 1.83 -12.55
C MET A 81 -0.44 2.69 -11.54
N LYS A 82 -1.64 3.20 -11.85
CA LYS A 82 -2.43 4.04 -10.93
C LYS A 82 -3.51 3.29 -10.17
N SER A 83 -3.83 2.08 -10.59
CA SER A 83 -4.91 1.28 -10.02
C SER A 83 -4.46 -0.16 -9.90
N GLU A 84 -4.98 -0.85 -8.90
CA GLU A 84 -4.84 -2.30 -8.83
C GLU A 84 -5.45 -2.99 -10.05
N GLY A 85 -4.88 -4.14 -10.39
CA GLY A 85 -5.36 -4.95 -11.49
C GLY A 85 -4.33 -5.91 -12.06
N LEU A 86 -4.83 -6.82 -12.87
CA LEU A 86 -4.03 -7.69 -13.73
C LEU A 86 -3.94 -7.08 -15.12
N TYR A 87 -2.72 -6.75 -15.52
CA TYR A 87 -2.40 -6.17 -16.82
C TYR A 87 -1.50 -7.10 -17.63
N ALA A 88 -1.36 -6.80 -18.90
CA ALA A 88 -0.58 -7.59 -19.84
C ALA A 88 0.28 -6.70 -20.74
N VAL A 89 1.48 -7.19 -21.04
CA VAL A 89 2.36 -6.67 -22.08
C VAL A 89 2.62 -7.79 -23.07
N VAL A 90 2.41 -7.51 -24.36
CA VAL A 90 2.71 -8.45 -25.45
C VAL A 90 4.00 -8.01 -26.12
N TYR A 91 4.94 -8.94 -26.24
CA TYR A 91 6.23 -8.72 -26.89
C TYR A 91 6.32 -9.53 -28.17
N SER A 92 7.15 -9.06 -29.11
CA SER A 92 7.61 -9.86 -30.24
C SER A 92 9.09 -9.71 -30.44
N VAL A 93 9.70 -10.74 -31.02
CA VAL A 93 11.05 -10.67 -31.58
C VAL A 93 11.05 -11.42 -32.90
N THR A 94 11.73 -10.86 -33.90
CA THR A 94 11.88 -11.45 -35.23
C THR A 94 13.37 -11.64 -35.49
N ASP A 95 13.76 -12.81 -35.96
CA ASP A 95 15.13 -13.17 -36.32
C ASP A 95 15.50 -12.65 -37.73
N SER A 96 16.71 -12.96 -38.20
CA SER A 96 17.22 -12.50 -39.49
C SER A 96 16.59 -13.25 -40.68
N ASP A 97 16.07 -14.46 -40.47
CA ASP A 97 15.38 -15.29 -41.46
C ASP A 97 13.87 -14.95 -41.57
N GLY A 98 13.37 -14.10 -40.66
CA GLY A 98 12.00 -13.60 -40.64
C GLY A 98 11.02 -14.43 -39.79
N ASN A 99 11.50 -15.38 -38.99
CA ASN A 99 10.65 -16.08 -38.03
C ASN A 99 10.35 -15.16 -36.84
N THR A 100 9.10 -15.18 -36.35
CA THR A 100 8.65 -14.30 -35.27
C THR A 100 8.07 -15.10 -34.11
N THR A 101 8.50 -14.76 -32.90
CA THR A 101 7.91 -15.26 -31.66
C THR A 101 7.23 -14.14 -30.90
N THR A 102 6.09 -14.46 -30.26
CA THR A 102 5.38 -13.53 -29.38
C THR A 102 5.17 -14.15 -28.01
N VAL A 103 5.20 -13.33 -26.96
CA VAL A 103 4.90 -13.77 -25.58
C VAL A 103 4.11 -12.69 -24.85
N THR A 104 3.21 -13.12 -23.97
CA THR A 104 2.49 -12.22 -23.06
C THR A 104 3.09 -12.34 -21.67
N ARG A 105 3.45 -11.20 -21.06
CA ARG A 105 3.88 -11.08 -19.66
C ARG A 105 2.75 -10.46 -18.85
N HIS A 106 2.44 -11.02 -17.70
CA HIS A 106 1.46 -10.42 -16.80
C HIS A 106 2.12 -9.46 -15.81
N VAL A 107 1.41 -8.38 -15.50
CA VAL A 107 1.80 -7.39 -14.49
C VAL A 107 0.66 -7.28 -13.49
N TYR A 108 0.93 -7.69 -12.25
CA TYR A 108 0.02 -7.62 -11.12
C TYR A 108 0.31 -6.33 -10.36
N VAL A 109 -0.64 -5.41 -10.37
CA VAL A 109 -0.58 -4.18 -9.58
C VAL A 109 -1.52 -4.35 -8.40
N ARG A 110 -1.02 -4.21 -7.17
CA ARG A 110 -1.84 -4.11 -5.96
C ARG A 110 -2.02 -2.64 -5.55
N THR A 111 -2.99 -2.39 -4.67
CA THR A 111 -3.17 -1.10 -3.99
C THR A 111 -1.95 -0.72 -3.14
N ASN A 112 -1.85 0.58 -2.83
CA ASN A 112 -0.86 1.19 -1.95
C ASN A 112 -1.57 2.32 -1.20
N ASP A 113 -2.69 1.98 -0.58
CA ASP A 113 -3.51 2.92 0.14
C ASP A 113 -2.82 3.36 1.43
N LYS A 114 -3.28 4.46 1.99
CA LYS A 114 -2.79 4.91 3.30
C LYS A 114 -3.62 4.26 4.39
N PRO A 115 -3.02 3.99 5.57
CA PRO A 115 -3.77 3.51 6.71
C PRO A 115 -4.75 4.57 7.20
N GLU A 116 -5.86 4.14 7.79
CA GLU A 116 -6.90 4.98 8.37
C GLU A 116 -6.83 4.92 9.90
N ILE A 117 -6.95 6.09 10.56
CA ILE A 117 -7.01 6.20 12.03
C ILE A 117 -8.46 6.44 12.48
N HIS A 118 -8.98 5.49 13.26
CA HIS A 118 -10.31 5.51 13.85
C HIS A 118 -10.22 5.99 15.30
N VAL A 119 -10.58 7.25 15.51
CA VAL A 119 -10.64 7.89 16.82
C VAL A 119 -11.56 9.11 16.71
N SER A 120 -12.24 9.44 17.80
CA SER A 120 -13.16 10.57 17.91
C SER A 120 -12.77 11.48 19.08
N ASP A 121 -13.26 12.72 19.04
CA ASP A 121 -13.13 13.66 20.15
C ASP A 121 -13.68 13.07 21.45
N GLN A 122 -13.08 13.46 22.58
CA GLN A 122 -13.41 12.95 23.90
C GLN A 122 -13.84 14.07 24.84
N THR A 123 -14.77 13.77 25.75
CA THR A 123 -15.18 14.68 26.82
C THR A 123 -15.28 13.91 28.14
N PHE A 124 -14.63 14.41 29.19
CA PHE A 124 -14.70 13.82 30.53
C PHE A 124 -14.52 14.89 31.61
N LYS A 125 -14.85 14.58 32.87
CA LYS A 125 -14.71 15.50 34.00
C LYS A 125 -13.27 15.49 34.57
N ALA A 126 -12.84 16.61 35.15
CA ALA A 126 -11.51 16.73 35.75
C ALA A 126 -11.30 15.71 36.89
N GLY A 127 -10.08 15.17 36.97
CA GLY A 127 -9.66 14.20 37.99
C GLY A 127 -9.99 12.75 37.65
N PHE A 128 -10.56 12.47 36.48
CA PHE A 128 -10.74 11.10 35.99
C PHE A 128 -9.51 10.63 35.21
N ALA A 129 -9.16 9.36 35.37
CA ALA A 129 -8.07 8.74 34.60
C ALA A 129 -8.41 8.72 33.11
N PHE A 130 -7.41 9.07 32.29
CA PHE A 130 -7.55 9.12 30.83
C PHE A 130 -6.34 8.46 30.17
N ASP A 131 -6.58 7.37 29.43
CA ASP A 131 -5.57 6.69 28.63
C ASP A 131 -5.88 6.87 27.13
N PRO A 132 -5.09 7.71 26.42
CA PRO A 132 -5.34 8.03 25.01
C PRO A 132 -5.14 6.84 24.06
N MET A 133 -4.44 5.77 24.46
CA MET A 133 -4.25 4.61 23.58
C MET A 133 -5.45 3.65 23.60
N THR A 134 -6.37 3.78 24.57
CA THR A 134 -7.54 2.90 24.68
C THR A 134 -8.69 3.25 23.75
N ILE A 135 -8.66 4.46 23.16
CA ILE A 135 -9.75 5.02 22.35
C ILE A 135 -9.45 5.03 20.84
N VAL A 136 -8.27 4.58 20.43
CA VAL A 136 -7.81 4.65 19.05
C VAL A 136 -7.63 3.25 18.48
N SER A 137 -8.09 3.08 17.24
CA SER A 137 -7.74 1.95 16.39
C SER A 137 -7.30 2.44 15.02
N ALA A 138 -6.69 1.55 14.23
CA ALA A 138 -6.30 1.86 12.86
C ALA A 138 -6.41 0.62 11.98
N SER A 139 -6.77 0.84 10.72
CA SER A 139 -6.90 -0.21 9.70
C SER A 139 -6.27 0.23 8.40
N ASP A 140 -5.79 -0.73 7.63
CA ASP A 140 -5.24 -0.53 6.30
C ASP A 140 -5.80 -1.60 5.35
N LEU A 141 -5.96 -1.27 4.07
CA LEU A 141 -6.55 -2.19 3.08
C LEU A 141 -5.62 -3.38 2.80
N GLU A 142 -4.30 -3.17 2.78
CA GLU A 142 -3.30 -4.20 2.48
C GLU A 142 -2.82 -4.91 3.74
N ASP A 143 -2.67 -4.19 4.85
CA ASP A 143 -2.11 -4.72 6.11
C ASP A 143 -3.16 -5.18 7.14
N GLY A 144 -4.43 -4.80 6.95
CA GLY A 144 -5.50 -5.13 7.89
C GLY A 144 -5.45 -4.30 9.17
N ASP A 145 -5.51 -4.95 10.35
CA ASP A 145 -5.46 -4.24 11.64
C ASP A 145 -4.03 -3.78 11.96
N VAL A 146 -3.82 -2.47 11.87
CA VAL A 146 -2.54 -1.80 12.17
C VAL A 146 -2.59 -1.00 13.47
N THR A 147 -3.57 -1.25 14.35
CA THR A 147 -3.75 -0.53 15.62
C THR A 147 -2.49 -0.52 16.49
N LYS A 148 -1.72 -1.61 16.49
CA LYS A 148 -0.47 -1.71 17.26
C LYS A 148 0.65 -0.79 16.75
N ALA A 149 0.55 -0.30 15.52
CA ALA A 149 1.51 0.62 14.91
C ALA A 149 1.17 2.10 15.19
N VAL A 150 0.00 2.39 15.78
CA VAL A 150 -0.41 3.75 16.14
C VAL A 150 0.54 4.33 17.18
N LYS A 151 0.93 5.59 16.97
CA LYS A 151 1.79 6.37 17.86
C LYS A 151 1.15 7.71 18.15
N ILE A 152 1.36 8.23 19.35
CA ILE A 152 1.05 9.61 19.69
C ILE A 152 2.25 10.48 19.33
N THR A 153 2.07 11.45 18.43
CA THR A 153 3.13 12.39 18.02
C THR A 153 3.05 13.71 18.77
N SER A 154 1.87 14.05 19.31
CA SER A 154 1.66 15.21 20.19
C SER A 154 0.51 14.93 21.15
N ASN A 155 0.68 15.31 22.42
CA ASN A 155 -0.36 15.24 23.44
C ASN A 155 -0.13 16.32 24.49
N ASN A 156 -1.12 17.20 24.69
CA ASN A 156 -1.08 18.24 25.71
C ASN A 156 -2.22 18.12 26.74
N VAL A 157 -2.93 16.99 26.78
CA VAL A 157 -4.06 16.77 27.70
C VAL A 157 -3.61 16.83 29.15
N ASN A 158 -4.30 17.66 29.94
CA ASN A 158 -4.21 17.63 31.39
C ASN A 158 -5.56 17.15 31.96
N PRO A 159 -5.67 15.91 32.45
CA PRO A 159 -6.93 15.34 32.91
C PRO A 159 -7.45 15.97 34.22
N ASP A 160 -6.62 16.73 34.92
CA ASP A 160 -6.97 17.34 36.22
C ASP A 160 -7.43 18.80 36.08
N VAL A 161 -7.32 19.39 34.90
CA VAL A 161 -7.62 20.81 34.68
C VAL A 161 -8.67 20.93 33.59
N ALA A 162 -9.76 21.63 33.89
CA ALA A 162 -10.78 21.91 32.91
C ALA A 162 -10.20 22.74 31.75
N GLY A 163 -10.53 22.36 30.53
CA GLY A 163 -9.97 22.98 29.33
C GLY A 163 -10.17 22.13 28.09
N THR A 164 -9.69 22.67 26.96
CA THR A 164 -9.69 22.00 25.68
C THR A 164 -8.26 21.72 25.26
N TYR A 165 -8.00 20.46 24.96
CA TYR A 165 -6.69 19.90 24.65
C TYR A 165 -6.75 19.17 23.31
N ALA A 166 -5.59 18.77 22.80
CA ALA A 166 -5.45 18.06 21.54
C ALA A 166 -4.47 16.90 21.66
N ILE A 167 -4.78 15.84 20.90
CA ILE A 167 -3.90 14.70 20.71
C ILE A 167 -3.75 14.46 19.21
N THR A 168 -2.51 14.33 18.75
CA THR A 168 -2.20 13.92 17.39
C THR A 168 -1.67 12.50 17.38
N TYR A 169 -2.38 11.63 16.65
CA TYR A 169 -1.97 10.26 16.36
C TYR A 169 -1.32 10.18 14.99
N SER A 170 -0.44 9.20 14.81
CA SER A 170 0.18 8.82 13.55
C SER A 170 0.22 7.31 13.43
N VAL A 171 0.00 6.79 12.22
CA VAL A 171 0.20 5.38 11.90
C VAL A 171 0.90 5.27 10.56
N THR A 172 1.85 4.34 10.46
CA THR A 172 2.62 4.05 9.26
C THR A 172 2.45 2.57 8.94
N ASP A 173 2.09 2.26 7.69
CA ASP A 173 1.87 0.91 7.19
C ASP A 173 3.20 0.21 6.80
N SER A 174 3.12 -1.02 6.28
CA SER A 174 4.27 -1.81 5.84
C SER A 174 4.94 -1.28 4.56
N ASP A 175 4.20 -0.50 3.76
CA ASP A 175 4.65 0.16 2.54
C ASP A 175 5.25 1.56 2.77
N ASN A 176 5.31 2.00 4.04
CA ASN A 176 5.77 3.30 4.52
C ASN A 176 4.83 4.48 4.22
N ASN A 177 3.57 4.24 3.85
CA ASN A 177 2.59 5.31 3.80
C ASN A 177 2.16 5.68 5.23
N THR A 178 1.99 6.98 5.48
CA THR A 178 1.73 7.52 6.81
C THR A 178 0.48 8.40 6.82
N THR A 179 -0.35 8.22 7.83
CA THR A 179 -1.53 9.04 8.14
C THR A 179 -1.39 9.64 9.52
N THR A 180 -1.82 10.90 9.66
CA THR A 180 -1.91 11.59 10.95
C THR A 180 -3.34 12.08 11.19
N LYS A 181 -3.78 12.08 12.45
CA LYS A 181 -5.11 12.56 12.85
C LYS A 181 -5.04 13.24 14.20
N THR A 182 -5.58 14.44 14.28
CA THR A 182 -5.69 15.19 15.54
C THR A 182 -7.13 15.17 16.03
N ILE A 183 -7.33 14.87 17.32
CA ILE A 183 -8.62 14.98 18.00
C ILE A 183 -8.58 16.09 19.06
N THR A 184 -9.77 16.56 19.42
CA THR A 184 -9.99 17.44 20.57
C THR A 184 -10.38 16.63 21.80
N VAL A 185 -9.85 17.02 22.95
CA VAL A 185 -10.22 16.46 24.26
C VAL A 185 -10.70 17.59 25.17
N THR A 186 -11.95 17.53 25.59
CA THR A 186 -12.55 18.51 26.50
C THR A 186 -12.62 17.96 27.92
N VAL A 187 -11.92 18.60 28.84
CA VAL A 187 -12.00 18.32 30.27
C VAL A 187 -12.96 19.32 30.90
N LEU A 188 -14.05 18.82 31.47
CA LEU A 188 -15.06 19.59 32.19
C LEU A 188 -14.63 19.77 33.65
N THR A 189 -15.16 20.79 34.32
CA THR A 189 -14.99 20.96 35.77
C THR A 189 -15.65 19.83 36.57
N ASN A 190 -15.18 19.63 37.80
CA ASN A 190 -15.66 18.59 38.71
C ASN A 190 -15.55 19.09 40.16
N GLU A 191 -16.16 20.24 40.43
CA GLU A 191 -16.07 20.89 41.73
C GLU A 191 -16.96 20.16 42.74
N LYS A 192 -16.71 20.37 44.04
CA LYS A 192 -17.61 19.86 45.07
C LYS A 192 -18.78 20.83 45.27
N PRO A 193 -19.97 20.32 45.60
CA PRO A 193 -21.08 21.15 46.07
C PRO A 193 -20.71 22.06 47.24
N VAL A 194 -21.30 23.26 47.24
CA VAL A 194 -21.19 24.24 48.32
C VAL A 194 -22.53 24.34 49.04
N ILE A 195 -22.53 24.10 50.36
CA ILE A 195 -23.70 24.34 51.23
C ILE A 195 -23.58 25.74 51.84
N THR A 196 -24.67 26.50 51.76
CA THR A 196 -24.80 27.81 52.41
C THR A 196 -25.82 27.72 53.54
N ALA A 197 -25.39 28.03 54.76
CA ALA A 197 -26.24 28.14 55.94
C ALA A 197 -25.68 29.22 56.88
N ALA A 198 -26.50 29.74 57.77
CA ALA A 198 -26.11 30.74 58.76
C ALA A 198 -26.55 30.34 60.17
N ASP A 199 -25.80 30.78 61.17
CA ASP A 199 -26.17 30.60 62.58
C ASP A 199 -27.48 31.34 62.91
N ARG A 200 -28.33 30.69 63.70
CA ARG A 200 -29.63 31.25 64.10
C ARG A 200 -29.85 31.06 65.59
N THR A 201 -30.32 32.12 66.24
CA THR A 201 -30.80 32.05 67.63
C THR A 201 -32.31 31.87 67.61
N VAL A 202 -32.81 30.87 68.35
CA VAL A 202 -34.25 30.61 68.50
C VAL A 202 -34.64 30.64 69.98
N LYS A 203 -35.89 31.00 70.27
CA LYS A 203 -36.40 30.97 71.64
C LYS A 203 -36.77 29.54 72.01
N ALA A 204 -36.49 29.16 73.27
CA ALA A 204 -36.87 27.86 73.80
C ALA A 204 -38.38 27.63 73.67
N HIS A 205 -38.77 26.37 73.43
CA HIS A 205 -40.15 25.90 73.28
C HIS A 205 -40.91 26.40 72.03
N LEU A 206 -40.24 27.06 71.08
CA LEU A 206 -40.78 27.31 69.74
C LEU A 206 -40.37 26.20 68.77
N ALA A 207 -41.19 25.95 67.75
CA ALA A 207 -40.85 25.06 66.66
C ALA A 207 -39.59 25.56 65.92
N PHE A 208 -38.71 24.65 65.57
CA PHE A 208 -37.49 24.90 64.80
C PHE A 208 -37.48 24.00 63.58
N ASP A 209 -37.39 24.60 62.39
CA ASP A 209 -37.15 23.87 61.15
C ASP A 209 -35.65 23.96 60.79
N PRO A 210 -34.92 22.84 60.83
CA PRO A 210 -33.49 22.81 60.55
C PRO A 210 -33.15 23.17 59.09
N MET A 211 -34.09 23.05 58.16
CA MET A 211 -33.85 23.35 56.74
C MET A 211 -34.12 24.82 56.38
N THR A 212 -34.81 25.57 57.25
CA THR A 212 -35.12 26.97 56.94
C THR A 212 -33.83 27.78 56.80
N GLY A 213 -33.58 28.29 55.59
CA GLY A 213 -32.42 29.13 55.27
C GLY A 213 -31.15 28.34 54.94
N VAL A 214 -31.25 27.03 54.71
CA VAL A 214 -30.18 26.18 54.19
C VAL A 214 -30.37 26.05 52.67
N SER A 215 -29.31 26.25 51.89
CA SER A 215 -29.29 25.99 50.45
C SER A 215 -28.01 25.29 50.03
N ALA A 216 -28.02 24.64 48.88
CA ALA A 216 -26.84 24.00 48.30
C ALA A 216 -26.76 24.30 46.81
N SER A 217 -25.56 24.61 46.33
CA SER A 217 -25.30 24.86 44.92
C SER A 217 -24.04 24.13 44.48
N ASP A 218 -24.03 23.67 43.24
CA ASP A 218 -22.89 23.06 42.57
C ASP A 218 -22.61 23.79 41.26
N LEU A 219 -21.33 23.86 40.85
CA LEU A 219 -20.95 24.59 39.64
C LEU A 219 -21.53 23.91 38.39
N GLU A 220 -21.59 22.58 38.36
CA GLU A 220 -22.07 21.80 37.24
C GLU A 220 -23.60 21.60 37.28
N ASP A 221 -24.17 21.42 38.48
CA ASP A 221 -25.58 21.04 38.65
C ASP A 221 -26.51 22.21 39.03
N GLY A 222 -25.97 23.38 39.36
CA GLY A 222 -26.76 24.55 39.76
C GLY A 222 -27.34 24.43 41.17
N ASP A 223 -28.61 24.81 41.38
CA ASP A 223 -29.27 24.67 42.67
C ASP A 223 -29.66 23.20 42.93
N ILE A 224 -29.11 22.65 44.00
CA ILE A 224 -29.32 21.27 44.44
C ILE A 224 -29.84 21.22 45.89
N SER A 225 -30.51 22.29 46.34
CA SER A 225 -31.03 22.42 47.71
C SER A 225 -32.00 21.30 48.10
N ASP A 226 -32.73 20.73 47.13
CA ASP A 226 -33.65 19.60 47.36
C ASP A 226 -32.94 18.30 47.76
N ASN A 227 -31.62 18.21 47.54
CA ASN A 227 -30.81 17.03 47.86
C ASN A 227 -30.23 17.06 49.29
N ILE A 228 -30.45 18.13 50.04
CA ILE A 228 -29.99 18.26 51.43
C ILE A 228 -30.80 17.31 52.32
N LYS A 229 -30.12 16.53 53.18
CA LYS A 229 -30.72 15.53 54.07
C LYS A 229 -30.25 15.69 55.51
#